data_AF-A0A642BZQ2-F1
#
_entry.id   AF-A0A642BZQ2-F1
#
_cell.length_a   1.000
_cell.length_b   1.000
_cell.length_c   1.000
_cell.angle_alpha   90.00
_cell.angle_beta   90.00
_cell.angle_gamma   90.00
#
_symmetry.space_group_name_H-M   'P 1'
#
loop_
_entity.id
_entity.type
_entity.pdbx_description
1 polymer ?
#
loop_
_entity_poly.entity_id
_entity_poly.type
_entity_poly.pdbx_seq_one_letter_code
_entity_poly.pdbx_strand_id
1 'polypeptide(L)'
;VLGQSAAVASALAINDNTDVQTIDVTKLRKILKENPYLDGSTPEILVDDSDIDKIERSGHWQKSFGAHYKNSFFKSANQKNNCSFTFMPVIKKADTYEVFFYCTALPDQEMPEVMVFDITGKEGTKQVEISPRSHKGSWVSLGTYAFEKGNWASSIKIDGCRSKGALFADAIILVPKK
;
A
#
# COMPACT_ATOMS: atom_id res chain seq x y z
N VAL A 1 -4.97 -17.07 -7.02
CA VAL A 1 -5.03 -17.44 -5.58
C VAL A 1 -5.44 -18.91 -5.35
N LEU A 2 -6.37 -19.50 -6.12
CA LEU A 2 -6.74 -20.91 -5.93
C LEU A 2 -5.59 -21.91 -6.15
N GLY A 3 -4.78 -21.75 -7.20
CA GLY A 3 -3.69 -22.69 -7.52
C GLY A 3 -2.60 -22.80 -6.45
N GLN A 4 -2.09 -21.65 -5.96
CA GLN A 4 -1.10 -21.65 -4.87
C GLN A 4 -1.66 -22.24 -3.58
N SER A 5 -2.92 -21.93 -3.25
CA SER A 5 -3.56 -22.47 -2.04
C SER A 5 -3.69 -23.99 -2.11
N ALA A 6 -4.07 -24.52 -3.28
CA ALA A 6 -4.14 -25.96 -3.52
C ALA A 6 -2.75 -26.62 -3.46
N ALA A 7 -1.71 -26.01 -4.03
CA ALA A 7 -0.36 -26.55 -3.99
C ALA A 7 0.19 -26.64 -2.55
N VAL A 8 0.00 -25.58 -1.74
CA VAL A 8 0.40 -25.59 -0.33
C VAL A 8 -0.41 -26.63 0.46
N ALA A 9 -1.71 -26.73 0.21
CA ALA A 9 -2.56 -27.74 0.85
C ALA A 9 -2.07 -29.17 0.55
N SER A 10 -1.79 -29.48 -0.72
CA SER A 10 -1.25 -30.78 -1.12
C SER A 10 0.12 -31.07 -0.50
N ALA A 11 1.02 -30.08 -0.46
CA ALA A 11 2.33 -30.24 0.16
C ALA A 11 2.23 -30.52 1.67
N LEU A 12 1.32 -29.83 2.37
CA LEU A 12 1.06 -30.09 3.78
C LEU A 12 0.46 -31.48 4.01
N ALA A 13 -0.49 -31.90 3.19
CA ALA A 13 -1.10 -33.23 3.26
C ALA A 13 -0.05 -34.35 3.10
N ILE A 14 0.84 -34.22 2.12
CA ILE A 14 1.95 -35.17 1.91
C ILE A 14 2.89 -35.19 3.11
N ASN A 15 3.34 -34.03 3.58
CA ASN A 15 4.32 -33.93 4.67
C ASN A 15 3.76 -34.44 6.01
N ASP A 16 2.50 -34.14 6.28
CA ASP A 16 1.85 -34.49 7.54
C ASP A 16 1.16 -35.88 7.44
N ASN A 17 1.32 -36.59 6.30
CA ASN A 17 0.70 -37.88 5.97
C ASN A 17 -0.79 -37.93 6.32
N THR A 18 -1.51 -36.90 5.86
CA THR A 18 -2.92 -36.70 6.11
C THR A 18 -3.65 -36.37 4.80
N ASP A 19 -4.97 -36.39 4.82
CA ASP A 19 -5.74 -36.00 3.65
C ASP A 19 -5.78 -34.47 3.48
N VAL A 20 -6.01 -34.00 2.25
CA VAL A 20 -6.08 -32.55 1.96
C VAL A 20 -7.20 -31.83 2.73
N GLN A 21 -8.27 -32.54 3.09
CA GLN A 21 -9.38 -32.00 3.87
C GLN A 21 -9.08 -31.88 5.38
N THR A 22 -8.03 -32.53 5.89
CA THR A 22 -7.67 -32.57 7.32
C THR A 22 -6.41 -31.79 7.67
N ILE A 23 -5.80 -31.10 6.71
CA ILE A 23 -4.62 -30.27 6.94
C ILE A 23 -4.89 -29.14 7.95
N ASP A 24 -3.84 -28.70 8.64
CA ASP A 24 -3.91 -27.49 9.47
C ASP A 24 -4.03 -26.24 8.59
N VAL A 25 -5.26 -25.74 8.46
CA VAL A 25 -5.58 -24.53 7.70
C VAL A 25 -4.90 -23.29 8.30
N THR A 26 -4.60 -23.29 9.60
CA THR A 26 -3.85 -22.20 10.26
C THR A 26 -2.42 -22.16 9.75
N LYS A 27 -1.76 -23.33 9.68
CA LYS A 27 -0.41 -23.49 9.11
C LYS A 27 -0.39 -23.08 7.63
N LEU A 28 -1.38 -23.52 6.84
CA LEU A 28 -1.53 -23.10 5.44
C LEU A 28 -1.64 -21.58 5.30
N ARG A 29 -2.54 -20.94 6.05
CA ARG A 29 -2.75 -19.49 6.01
C ARG A 29 -1.50 -18.73 6.43
N LYS A 30 -0.76 -19.25 7.42
CA LYS A 30 0.51 -18.67 7.85
C LYS A 30 1.55 -18.70 6.73
N ILE A 31 1.74 -19.84 6.06
CA ILE A 31 2.65 -19.98 4.92
C ILE A 31 2.32 -18.95 3.84
N LEU A 32 1.05 -18.86 3.42
CA LEU A 32 0.63 -17.92 2.37
C LEU A 32 0.78 -16.45 2.79
N LYS A 33 0.67 -16.14 4.09
CA LYS A 33 0.82 -14.77 4.61
C LYS A 33 2.28 -14.34 4.76
N GLU A 34 3.16 -15.28 5.10
CA GLU A 34 4.58 -15.03 5.34
C GLU A 34 5.42 -15.18 4.07
N ASN A 35 5.05 -16.10 3.19
CA ASN A 35 5.75 -16.43 1.95
C ASN A 35 4.74 -16.63 0.80
N PRO A 36 4.04 -15.58 0.36
CA PRO A 36 3.00 -15.67 -0.68
C PRO A 36 3.54 -16.16 -2.04
N TYR A 37 4.84 -15.99 -2.29
CA TYR A 37 5.51 -16.43 -3.51
C TYR A 37 6.09 -17.85 -3.43
N LEU A 38 6.12 -18.44 -2.22
CA LEU A 38 6.70 -19.75 -1.95
C LEU A 38 8.18 -19.89 -2.32
N ASP A 39 8.90 -18.78 -2.47
CA ASP A 39 10.32 -18.73 -2.84
C ASP A 39 11.21 -18.16 -1.71
N GLY A 40 10.62 -17.75 -0.59
CA GLY A 40 11.34 -17.18 0.55
C GLY A 40 11.73 -15.71 0.37
N SER A 41 11.32 -15.08 -0.73
CA SER A 41 11.51 -13.64 -0.93
C SER A 41 10.67 -12.83 0.06
N THR A 42 11.15 -11.64 0.40
CA THR A 42 10.35 -10.68 1.17
C THR A 42 9.16 -10.27 0.29
N PRO A 43 7.91 -10.42 0.75
CA PRO A 43 6.77 -9.97 -0.02
C PRO A 43 6.64 -8.45 0.00
N GLU A 44 5.96 -7.90 -1.00
CA GLU A 44 5.53 -6.52 -1.02
C GLU A 44 4.55 -6.22 0.12
N ILE A 45 4.55 -4.96 0.55
CA ILE A 45 3.64 -4.47 1.57
C ILE A 45 2.61 -3.58 0.88
N LEU A 46 1.36 -4.04 0.86
CA LEU A 46 0.21 -3.27 0.40
C LEU A 46 -0.49 -2.61 1.58
N VAL A 47 -0.77 -1.31 1.47
CA VAL A 47 -1.69 -0.57 2.35
C VAL A 47 -2.73 0.12 1.49
N ASP A 48 -3.98 -0.09 1.82
CA ASP A 48 -5.16 0.37 1.09
C ASP A 48 -6.00 1.30 1.95
N ASP A 49 -6.88 2.07 1.33
CA ASP A 49 -7.82 2.97 2.01
C ASP A 49 -8.77 2.23 2.97
N SER A 50 -8.94 0.92 2.78
CA SER A 50 -9.73 0.05 3.66
C SER A 50 -8.95 -0.51 4.87
N ASP A 51 -7.62 -0.38 4.92
CA ASP A 51 -6.79 -0.76 6.07
C ASP A 51 -6.87 0.31 7.19
N ILE A 52 -8.03 0.40 7.85
CA ILE A 52 -8.35 1.48 8.81
C ILE A 52 -7.36 1.61 9.99
N ASP A 53 -6.62 0.56 10.32
CA ASP A 53 -5.60 0.51 11.37
C ASP A 53 -4.20 0.97 10.88
N LYS A 54 -4.07 1.23 9.57
CA LYS A 54 -2.82 1.64 8.90
C LYS A 54 -2.98 2.96 8.15
N ILE A 55 -4.06 3.69 8.37
CA ILE A 55 -4.28 4.99 7.76
C ILE A 55 -4.67 6.05 8.80
N GLU A 56 -4.20 7.27 8.57
CA GLU A 56 -4.59 8.46 9.35
C GLU A 56 -4.97 9.60 8.41
N ARG A 57 -5.91 10.44 8.84
CA ARG A 57 -6.44 11.55 8.05
C ARG A 57 -6.53 12.81 8.89
N SER A 58 -6.13 13.93 8.30
CA SER A 58 -6.35 15.28 8.84
C SER A 58 -7.05 16.13 7.79
N GLY A 59 -7.97 16.98 8.24
CA GLY A 59 -8.85 17.75 7.36
C GLY A 59 -10.04 16.93 6.84
N HIS A 60 -10.78 17.52 5.90
CA HIS A 60 -12.02 16.92 5.39
C HIS A 60 -11.74 15.93 4.26
N TRP A 61 -12.00 14.65 4.51
CA TRP A 61 -11.87 13.56 3.54
C TRP A 61 -13.19 12.79 3.42
N GLN A 62 -13.64 12.58 2.18
CA GLN A 62 -14.85 11.83 1.86
C GLN A 62 -14.47 10.51 1.20
N LYS A 63 -15.00 9.40 1.73
CA LYS A 63 -14.84 8.08 1.11
C LYS A 63 -15.75 8.01 -0.12
N SER A 64 -15.19 7.55 -1.23
CA SER A 64 -15.89 7.29 -2.49
C SER A 64 -15.76 5.81 -2.83
N PHE A 65 -16.76 5.26 -3.54
CA PHE A 65 -16.80 3.86 -3.95
C PHE A 65 -16.88 3.76 -5.47
N GLY A 66 -16.26 2.75 -6.07
CA GLY A 66 -16.24 2.56 -7.52
C GLY A 66 -15.13 1.63 -8.01
N ALA A 67 -15.04 1.43 -9.33
CA ALA A 67 -14.05 0.57 -10.00
C ALA A 67 -12.66 1.22 -10.07
N HIS A 68 -12.04 1.43 -8.91
CA HIS A 68 -10.66 1.88 -8.76
C HIS A 68 -9.81 0.77 -8.16
N TYR A 69 -8.69 1.05 -7.50
CA TYR A 69 -7.97 -0.05 -6.86
C TYR A 69 -8.85 -0.65 -5.77
N LYS A 70 -9.17 -1.94 -5.93
CA LYS A 70 -10.26 -2.62 -5.19
C LYS A 70 -11.61 -1.90 -5.35
N ASN A 71 -12.12 -1.27 -4.29
CA ASN A 71 -13.53 -0.85 -4.17
C ASN A 71 -13.74 0.59 -3.67
N SER A 72 -12.73 1.23 -3.09
CA SER A 72 -12.88 2.54 -2.48
C SER A 72 -11.60 3.36 -2.49
N PHE A 73 -11.76 4.65 -2.24
CA PHE A 73 -10.66 5.59 -2.04
C PHE A 73 -11.21 6.82 -1.31
N PHE A 74 -10.33 7.68 -0.81
CA PHE A 74 -10.71 8.96 -0.20
C PHE A 74 -10.43 10.13 -1.15
N LYS A 75 -11.30 11.14 -1.11
CA LYS A 75 -11.10 12.44 -1.76
C LYS A 75 -11.10 13.56 -0.75
N SER A 76 -10.34 14.61 -1.01
CA SER A 76 -10.45 15.88 -0.32
C SER A 76 -10.45 17.02 -1.34
N ALA A 77 -11.34 18.00 -1.15
CA ALA A 77 -11.26 19.23 -1.93
C ALA A 77 -10.04 20.10 -1.57
N ASN A 78 -9.37 19.81 -0.43
CA ASN A 78 -8.19 20.51 0.07
C ASN A 78 -8.29 22.05 0.04
N GLN A 79 -9.49 22.59 0.25
CA GLN A 79 -9.79 24.03 0.05
C GLN A 79 -8.92 24.98 0.90
N LYS A 80 -8.43 24.49 2.04
CA LYS A 80 -7.60 25.26 2.98
C LYS A 80 -6.10 24.94 2.86
N ASN A 81 -5.69 24.11 1.89
CA ASN A 81 -4.32 23.61 1.73
C ASN A 81 -3.73 23.11 3.04
N ASN A 82 -4.45 22.25 3.75
CA ASN A 82 -4.04 21.74 5.06
C ASN A 82 -4.51 20.31 5.33
N CYS A 83 -5.08 19.63 4.32
CA CYS A 83 -5.50 18.25 4.46
C CYS A 83 -4.28 17.32 4.35
N SER A 84 -4.30 16.21 5.08
CA SER A 84 -3.29 15.16 4.90
C SER A 84 -3.89 13.78 5.02
N PHE A 85 -3.28 12.83 4.32
CA PHE A 85 -3.59 11.41 4.42
C PHE A 85 -2.30 10.64 4.58
N THR A 86 -2.20 9.85 5.63
CA THR A 86 -0.98 9.12 5.99
C THR A 86 -1.25 7.63 5.88
N PHE A 87 -0.44 6.93 5.10
CA PHE A 87 -0.35 5.48 5.11
C PHE A 87 0.78 5.05 6.06
N MET A 88 0.54 4.04 6.89
CA MET A 88 1.44 3.53 7.92
C MET A 88 1.74 2.04 7.69
N PRO A 89 2.63 1.71 6.74
CA PRO A 89 2.96 0.32 6.44
C PRO A 89 3.64 -0.36 7.64
N VAL A 90 3.33 -1.65 7.82
CA VAL A 90 4.02 -2.50 8.79
C VAL A 90 5.22 -3.16 8.10
N ILE A 91 6.42 -2.69 8.43
CA ILE A 91 7.66 -3.17 7.84
C ILE A 91 8.10 -4.45 8.55
N LYS A 92 7.95 -5.59 7.87
CA LYS A 92 8.28 -6.92 8.44
C LYS A 92 9.78 -7.19 8.51
N LYS A 93 10.54 -6.66 7.54
CA LYS A 93 11.99 -6.84 7.40
C LYS A 93 12.62 -5.49 7.08
N ALA A 94 13.63 -5.09 7.85
CA ALA A 94 14.39 -3.89 7.54
C ALA A 94 15.13 -4.10 6.21
N ASP A 95 14.85 -3.25 5.24
CA ASP A 95 15.36 -3.38 3.87
C ASP A 95 15.15 -2.08 3.08
N THR A 96 15.62 -2.06 1.84
CA THR A 96 15.31 -1.00 0.87
C THR A 96 14.07 -1.38 0.08
N TYR A 97 13.10 -0.46 -0.03
CA TYR A 97 11.85 -0.68 -0.75
C TYR A 97 11.63 0.44 -1.77
N GLU A 98 11.15 0.08 -2.96
CA GLU A 98 10.53 1.04 -3.87
C GLU A 98 9.08 1.26 -3.45
N VAL A 99 8.72 2.52 -3.22
CA VAL A 99 7.38 2.93 -2.81
C VAL A 99 6.60 3.30 -4.06
N PHE A 100 5.44 2.70 -4.25
CA PHE A 100 4.48 3.05 -5.29
C PHE A 100 3.21 3.59 -4.67
N PHE A 101 2.60 4.56 -5.34
CA PHE A 101 1.27 5.08 -5.03
C PHE A 101 0.33 4.78 -6.19
N TYR A 102 -0.90 4.36 -5.89
CA TYR A 102 -1.91 4.15 -6.92
C TYR A 102 -2.59 5.47 -7.27
N CYS A 103 -2.43 5.91 -8.50
CA CYS A 103 -3.07 7.12 -8.99
C CYS A 103 -4.48 6.79 -9.48
N THR A 104 -5.50 7.02 -8.64
CA THR A 104 -6.91 6.77 -8.96
C THR A 104 -7.31 7.47 -10.26
N ALA A 105 -7.94 6.73 -11.18
CA ALA A 105 -8.41 7.27 -12.44
C ALA A 105 -9.64 8.16 -12.23
N LEU A 106 -9.43 9.47 -12.12
CA LEU A 106 -10.49 10.49 -12.00
C LEU A 106 -10.64 11.31 -13.29
N PRO A 107 -11.80 11.96 -13.50
CA PRO A 107 -11.98 12.96 -14.55
C PRO A 107 -10.90 14.04 -14.49
N ASP A 108 -10.47 14.57 -15.65
CA ASP A 108 -9.37 15.54 -15.73
C ASP A 108 -9.55 16.79 -14.86
N GLN A 109 -10.79 17.25 -14.71
CA GLN A 109 -11.13 18.42 -13.89
C GLN A 109 -10.98 18.18 -12.37
N GLU A 110 -10.99 16.92 -11.93
CA GLU A 110 -10.85 16.52 -10.53
C GLU A 110 -9.42 16.10 -10.18
N MET A 111 -8.55 15.95 -11.18
CA MET A 111 -7.16 15.57 -10.95
C MET A 111 -6.36 16.72 -10.33
N PRO A 112 -5.61 16.47 -9.24
CA PRO A 112 -4.61 17.41 -8.76
C PRO A 112 -3.61 17.76 -9.87
N GLU A 113 -3.11 18.98 -9.86
CA GLU A 113 -1.95 19.34 -10.69
C GLU A 113 -0.68 18.69 -10.14
N VAL A 114 -0.54 18.79 -8.81
CA VAL A 114 0.64 18.36 -8.07
C VAL A 114 0.20 17.66 -6.80
N MET A 115 0.75 16.48 -6.54
CA MET A 115 0.67 15.83 -5.24
C MET A 115 2.07 15.68 -4.64
N VAL A 116 2.20 16.09 -3.39
CA VAL A 116 3.44 16.04 -2.63
C VAL A 116 3.31 15.01 -1.52
N PHE A 117 4.34 14.19 -1.36
CA PHE A 117 4.42 13.15 -0.36
C PHE A 117 5.63 13.36 0.54
N ASP A 118 5.43 13.17 1.83
CA ASP A 118 6.49 12.97 2.81
C ASP A 118 6.67 11.47 3.06
N ILE A 119 7.85 10.95 2.78
CA ILE A 119 8.24 9.55 2.98
C ILE A 119 9.17 9.49 4.19
N THR A 120 8.65 9.02 5.32
CA THR A 120 9.45 8.80 6.54
C THR A 120 9.98 7.37 6.54
N GLY A 121 11.30 7.25 6.34
CA GLY A 121 12.03 5.99 6.43
C GLY A 121 13.17 6.05 7.46
N LYS A 122 14.13 5.13 7.32
CA LYS A 122 15.31 5.01 8.20
C LYS A 122 16.15 6.29 8.25
N GLU A 123 16.29 6.98 7.12
CA GLU A 123 17.13 8.17 6.97
C GLU A 123 16.38 9.48 7.30
N GLY A 124 15.19 9.37 7.90
CA GLY A 124 14.29 10.49 8.15
C GLY A 124 13.27 10.68 7.04
N THR A 125 12.71 11.89 6.97
CA THR A 125 11.65 12.24 6.02
C THR A 125 12.22 12.83 4.74
N LYS A 126 11.84 12.25 3.60
CA LYS A 126 12.16 12.74 2.26
C LYS A 126 10.88 13.19 1.57
N GLN A 127 10.96 14.28 0.82
CA GLN A 127 9.84 14.78 0.04
C GLN A 127 9.94 14.28 -1.40
N VAL A 128 8.80 13.92 -1.99
CA VAL A 128 8.66 13.65 -3.42
C VAL A 128 7.40 14.30 -3.97
N GLU A 129 7.50 14.76 -5.21
CA GLU A 129 6.41 15.39 -5.94
C GLU A 129 6.07 14.55 -7.17
N ILE A 130 4.78 14.40 -7.46
CA ILE A 130 4.29 13.77 -8.70
C ILE A 130 3.25 14.64 -9.39
N SER A 131 3.13 14.45 -10.70
CA SER A 131 2.02 14.95 -11.53
C SER A 131 1.03 13.80 -11.78
N PRO A 132 -0.05 13.66 -10.99
CA PRO A 132 -0.89 12.46 -11.04
C PRO A 132 -1.65 12.33 -12.37
N ARG A 133 -1.88 13.43 -13.10
CA ARG A 133 -2.58 13.46 -14.40
C ARG A 133 -1.95 12.53 -15.46
N SER A 134 -0.63 12.33 -15.44
CA SER A 134 0.07 11.43 -16.38
C SER A 134 0.03 9.95 -15.99
N HIS A 135 -0.51 9.61 -14.82
CA HIS A 135 -0.44 8.26 -14.25
C HIS A 135 -1.82 7.67 -13.91
N LYS A 136 -2.92 8.20 -14.46
CA LYS A 136 -4.28 7.75 -14.15
C LYS A 136 -4.45 6.23 -14.27
N GLY A 137 -5.01 5.63 -13.22
CA GLY A 137 -5.29 4.20 -13.15
C GLY A 137 -4.05 3.31 -13.02
N SER A 138 -2.89 3.89 -12.69
CA SER A 138 -1.61 3.17 -12.62
C SER A 138 -0.85 3.44 -11.33
N TRP A 139 0.12 2.56 -11.06
CA TRP A 139 1.10 2.74 -10.00
C TRP A 139 2.21 3.69 -10.45
N VAL A 140 2.45 4.74 -9.67
CA VAL A 140 3.56 5.66 -9.86
C VAL A 140 4.61 5.43 -8.77
N SER A 141 5.88 5.33 -9.17
CA SER A 141 6.99 5.24 -8.22
C SER A 141 7.17 6.59 -7.53
N LEU A 142 7.19 6.57 -6.21
CA LEU A 142 7.56 7.68 -5.35
C LEU A 142 9.07 7.68 -5.05
N GLY A 143 9.80 6.64 -5.48
CA GLY A 143 11.22 6.48 -5.24
C GLY A 143 11.55 5.30 -4.34
N THR A 144 12.82 5.16 -4.01
CA THR A 144 13.37 4.04 -3.25
C THR A 144 13.92 4.53 -1.92
N TYR A 145 13.55 3.86 -0.82
CA TYR A 145 13.84 4.29 0.54
C TYR A 145 14.20 3.10 1.43
N ALA A 146 15.14 3.32 2.35
CA ALA A 146 15.45 2.36 3.40
C ALA A 146 14.43 2.47 4.54
N PHE A 147 13.92 1.34 5.03
CA PHE A 147 12.96 1.27 6.12
C PHE A 147 13.47 0.36 7.24
N GLU A 148 13.20 0.74 8.48
CA GLU A 148 13.45 -0.11 9.65
C GLU A 148 12.27 -1.04 9.90
N LYS A 149 12.54 -2.21 10.49
CA LYS A 149 11.49 -3.14 10.90
C LYS A 149 10.65 -2.50 12.02
N GLY A 150 9.33 -2.52 11.87
CA GLY A 150 8.44 -2.05 12.93
C GLY A 150 7.04 -1.69 12.43
N ASN A 151 6.17 -1.46 13.40
CA ASN A 151 4.85 -0.86 13.19
C ASN A 151 4.96 0.64 13.45
N TRP A 152 4.32 1.45 12.61
CA TRP A 152 4.19 2.91 12.81
C TRP A 152 5.51 3.71 12.86
N ALA A 153 6.66 3.07 12.61
CA ALA A 153 7.96 3.73 12.52
C ALA A 153 8.21 4.39 11.14
N SER A 154 7.33 4.11 10.17
CA SER A 154 7.45 4.57 8.80
C SER A 154 6.11 5.05 8.29
N SER A 155 6.12 6.08 7.46
CA SER A 155 4.89 6.67 6.96
C SER A 155 5.06 7.24 5.55
N ILE A 156 3.98 7.18 4.77
CA ILE A 156 3.85 7.82 3.47
C ILE A 156 2.68 8.79 3.59
N LYS A 157 2.97 10.08 3.71
CA LYS A 157 1.96 11.10 3.96
C LYS A 157 1.78 11.98 2.74
N ILE A 158 0.55 12.07 2.24
CA ILE A 158 0.13 13.11 1.30
C ILE A 158 0.05 14.44 2.05
N ASP A 159 0.80 15.44 1.59
CA ASP A 159 0.80 16.78 2.17
C ASP A 159 -0.01 17.78 1.33
N GLY A 160 -1.21 18.12 1.80
CA GLY A 160 -2.07 19.11 1.18
C GLY A 160 -1.60 20.56 1.28
N CYS A 161 -0.64 20.89 2.14
CA CYS A 161 -0.04 22.23 2.20
C CYS A 161 0.84 22.51 0.97
N ARG A 162 1.53 21.49 0.47
CA ARG A 162 2.48 21.59 -0.64
C ARG A 162 1.92 21.05 -1.97
N SER A 163 0.82 20.30 -1.92
CA SER A 163 0.07 19.85 -3.09
C SER A 163 -0.79 20.96 -3.70
N LYS A 164 -1.15 20.83 -4.98
CA LYS A 164 -1.97 21.81 -5.72
C LYS A 164 -3.24 21.16 -6.27
N GLY A 165 -4.39 21.69 -5.84
CA GLY A 165 -5.72 21.21 -6.23
C GLY A 165 -6.33 20.25 -5.21
N ALA A 166 -7.40 19.55 -5.65
CA ALA A 166 -8.02 18.48 -4.87
C ALA A 166 -7.03 17.32 -4.64
N LEU A 167 -7.29 16.48 -3.64
CA LEU A 167 -6.47 15.32 -3.31
C LEU A 167 -7.30 14.05 -3.36
N PHE A 168 -6.62 12.93 -3.58
CA PHE A 168 -7.17 11.60 -3.39
C PHE A 168 -6.14 10.69 -2.71
N ALA A 169 -6.62 9.63 -2.08
CA ALA A 169 -5.79 8.61 -1.43
C ALA A 169 -6.46 7.24 -1.59
N ASP A 170 -5.72 6.29 -2.16
CA ASP A 170 -6.25 4.97 -2.53
C ASP A 170 -5.38 3.88 -1.93
N ALA A 171 -4.20 3.61 -2.52
CA ALA A 171 -3.30 2.60 -1.99
C ALA A 171 -1.82 2.93 -2.23
N ILE A 172 -0.96 2.30 -1.43
CA ILE A 172 0.49 2.25 -1.62
C ILE A 172 0.97 0.79 -1.67
N ILE A 173 2.03 0.54 -2.44
CA ILE A 173 2.78 -0.72 -2.43
C ILE A 173 4.25 -0.42 -2.16
N LEU A 174 4.85 -1.13 -1.21
CA LEU A 174 6.29 -1.13 -0.98
C LEU A 174 6.86 -2.45 -1.52
N VAL A 175 7.67 -2.37 -2.58
CA VAL A 175 8.31 -3.52 -3.21
C VAL A 175 9.77 -3.60 -2.74
N PRO A 176 10.21 -4.68 -2.08
CA PRO A 176 11.62 -4.86 -1.71
C PRO A 176 12.54 -4.77 -2.94
N LYS A 177 13.60 -3.96 -2.85
CA LYS A 177 14.71 -3.99 -3.82
C LYS A 177 15.67 -5.10 -3.40
N LYS A 178 16.02 -5.98 -4.34
CA LYS A 178 17.00 -7.05 -4.12
C LYS A 178 18.41 -6.49 -3.96
#